data_AF-A0A0C3BV16-F1
#
_entry.id   AF-A0A0C3BV16-F1
#
_cell.length_a   1.000
_cell.length_b   1.000
_cell.length_c   1.000
_cell.angle_alpha   90.00
_cell.angle_beta   90.00
_cell.angle_gamma   90.00
#
_symmetry.space_group_name_H-M   'P 1'
#
loop_
_entity.id
_entity.type
_entity.pdbx_description
1 polymer ?
#
loop_
_entity_poly.entity_id
_entity_poly.type
_entity_poly.pdbx_seq_one_letter_code
_entity_poly.pdbx_strand_id
1 'polypeptide(L)' 'MVVRDVCTRWNYTQSMIERGLEMRQGIDQWVFETGEMSEMRLSRADWSLLEKLNDQLKVSTSRILDIHDLFTKIMPGFH' A
#
# COMPACT_ATOMS: atom_id res chain seq x y z
N MET A 1 -15.72 15.28 -9.99
CA MET A 1 -15.17 14.36 -11.00
C MET A 1 -14.29 13.36 -10.26
N VAL A 2 -14.84 12.20 -9.89
CA VAL A 2 -14.02 11.12 -9.32
C VAL A 2 -13.35 10.46 -10.51
N VAL A 3 -12.07 10.74 -10.72
CA VAL A 3 -11.25 9.94 -11.63
C VAL A 3 -11.24 8.55 -11.00
N ARG A 4 -11.98 7.61 -11.60
CA ARG A 4 -12.00 6.20 -11.20
C ARG A 4 -10.72 5.57 -11.72
N ASP A 5 -9.59 5.96 -11.17
CA ASP A 5 -8.34 5.30 -11.49
C ASP A 5 -8.40 3.91 -10.83
N VAL A 6 -8.80 2.92 -11.64
CA VAL A 6 -8.95 1.52 -11.22
C VAL A 6 -7.63 1.00 -10.65
N CYS A 7 -6.50 1.48 -11.19
CA CYS A 7 -5.16 1.15 -10.71
C CYS A 7 -4.95 1.60 -9.26
N THR A 8 -5.27 2.86 -8.91
CA THR A 8 -5.13 3.33 -7.52
C THR A 8 -6.10 2.64 -6.55
N ARG A 9 -7.30 2.24 -6.99
CA ARG A 9 -8.24 1.52 -6.10
C ARG A 9 -7.75 0.14 -5.70
N TRP A 10 -7.04 -0.57 -6.58
CA TRP A 10 -6.62 -1.95 -6.31
C TRP A 10 -5.22 -2.05 -5.70
N ASN A 11 -4.45 -0.96 -5.70
CA ASN A 11 -3.11 -0.92 -5.10
C ASN A 11 -2.99 -0.06 -3.82
N TYR A 12 -4.00 0.72 -3.44
CA TYR A 12 -3.85 1.72 -2.36
C TYR A 12 -3.34 1.11 -1.04
N THR A 13 -3.80 -0.07 -0.66
CA THR A 13 -3.38 -0.73 0.59
C THR A 13 -1.92 -1.11 0.52
N GLN A 14 -1.46 -1.66 -0.60
CA GLN A 14 -0.07 -2.01 -0.82
C GLN A 14 0.81 -0.75 -0.79
N SER A 15 0.42 0.29 -1.52
CA SER A 15 1.12 1.58 -1.55
C SER A 15 1.20 2.23 -0.17
N MET A 16 0.13 2.14 0.63
CA MET A 16 0.11 2.64 2.01
C MET A 16 1.07 1.87 2.91
N ILE A 17 1.10 0.54 2.81
CA ILE A 17 2.02 -0.28 3.60
C ILE A 17 3.47 0.00 3.18
N GLU A 18 3.77 0.04 1.88
CA GLU A 18 5.10 0.36 1.37
C GLU A 18 5.58 1.72 1.89
N ARG A 19 4.72 2.75 1.83
CA ARG A 19 5.05 4.07 2.36
C ARG A 19 5.22 4.09 3.88
N GLY A 20 4.40 3.35 4.61
CA GLY A 20 4.52 3.18 6.05
C GLY A 20 5.84 2.51 6.45
N LEU A 21 6.29 1.50 5.69
CA LEU A 21 7.57 0.83 5.90
C LEU A 21 8.76 1.77 5.65
N GLU A 22 8.71 2.58 4.59
CA GLU A 22 9.73 3.61 4.31
C GLU A 22 9.83 4.65 5.44
N MET A 23 8.68 5.01 6.04
CA MET A 23 8.58 6.02 7.09
C MET A 23 8.66 5.44 8.50
N ARG A 24 8.95 4.13 8.65
CA ARG A 24 8.90 3.39 9.93
C ARG A 24 9.58 4.11 11.08
N GLN A 25 10.81 4.59 10.89
CA GLN A 25 11.56 5.29 11.95
C GLN A 25 10.86 6.58 12.39
N GLY A 26 10.32 7.35 11.45
CA GLY A 26 9.60 8.57 11.75
C GLY A 26 8.26 8.31 12.44
N ILE A 27 7.56 7.25 12.03
CA ILE A 27 6.31 6.82 12.67
C ILE A 27 6.57 6.36 14.10
N ASP A 28 7.57 5.49 14.31
CA ASP A 28 7.93 4.99 15.63
C ASP A 28 8.35 6.14 16.57
N GLN A 29 9.12 7.12 16.07
CA GLN A 29 9.51 8.31 16.82
C GLN A 29 8.30 9.19 17.16
N TRP A 30 7.44 9.47 16.19
CA TRP A 30 6.27 10.32 16.39
C TRP A 30 5.27 9.72 17.38
N VAL A 31 5.03 8.40 17.31
CA VAL A 31 4.18 7.68 18.26
C VAL A 31 4.80 7.68 19.67
N PHE A 32 6.13 7.60 19.76
CA PHE A 32 6.83 7.68 21.05
C PHE A 32 6.71 9.08 21.68
N GLU A 33 6.83 10.14 20.88
CA GLU A 33 6.72 11.54 21.34
C GLU A 33 5.27 11.95 21.64
N THR A 34 4.31 11.41 20.88
CA THR A 34 2.89 11.73 21.00
C THR A 34 2.21 10.71 21.92
N GLY A 35 2.26 10.94 23.23
CA GLY A 35 1.79 9.99 24.24
C GLY A 35 0.34 9.47 24.05
N GLU A 36 -0.55 10.28 23.46
CA GLU A 36 -1.93 9.89 23.11
C GLU A 36 -2.00 8.76 22.07
N MET A 37 -0.97 8.63 21.22
CA MET A 37 -0.89 7.63 20.17
C MET A 37 -0.13 6.37 20.61
N SER A 38 0.29 6.29 21.86
CA SER A 38 1.10 5.18 22.39
C SER A 38 0.44 3.80 22.19
N GLU A 39 -0.90 3.73 22.22
CA GLU A 39 -1.67 2.51 21.94
C GLU A 39 -1.60 2.07 20.47
N MET A 40 -1.31 2.99 19.54
CA MET A 40 -1.17 2.71 18.10
C MET A 40 0.26 2.27 17.73
N ARG A 41 1.14 2.11 18.73
CA ARG A 41 2.51 1.68 18.49
C ARG A 41 2.54 0.26 17.96
N LEU A 42 3.03 0.12 16.73
CA LEU A 42 3.26 -1.19 16.13
C LEU A 42 4.45 -1.87 16.80
N SER A 43 4.25 -3.13 17.18
CA SER A 43 5.35 -3.96 17.67
C SER A 43 6.27 -4.36 16.53
N ARG A 44 7.45 -4.91 16.87
CA ARG A 44 8.34 -5.49 15.85
C ARG A 44 7.67 -6.62 15.07
N ALA A 45 6.79 -7.38 15.70
CA ALA A 45 6.04 -8.45 15.05
C ALA A 45 5.02 -7.88 14.04
N ASP A 46 4.35 -6.78 14.38
CA ASP A 46 3.39 -6.12 13.49
C ASP A 46 4.09 -5.53 12.27
N TRP A 47 5.24 -4.87 12.46
CA TRP A 47 6.08 -4.41 11.35
C TRP A 47 6.52 -5.56 10.43
N SER A 48 6.93 -6.70 11.01
CA SER A 48 7.31 -7.88 10.21
C SER A 48 6.12 -8.50 9.48
N LEU A 49 4.91 -8.43 10.07
CA LEU A 49 3.69 -8.85 9.40
C LEU A 49 3.37 -7.92 8.22
N LEU A 50 3.51 -6.61 8.39
CA LEU A 50 3.32 -5.63 7.32
C LEU A 50 4.30 -5.84 6.16
N GLU A 51 5.57 -6.15 6.44
CA GLU A 51 6.56 -6.51 5.41
C GLU A 51 6.09 -7.72 4.58
N LYS A 52 5.66 -8.80 5.25
CA LYS A 52 5.14 -10.01 4.58
C LYS A 52 3.87 -9.75 3.78
N LEU A 53 2.95 -8.94 4.32
CA LEU A 53 1.72 -8.55 3.63
C LEU A 53 2.04 -7.71 2.40
N ASN A 54 2.99 -6.77 2.50
CA ASN A 54 3.43 -5.97 1.37
C ASN A 54 3.98 -6.85 0.24
N ASP A 55 4.82 -7.85 0.57
CA ASP A 55 5.38 -8.77 -0.43
C ASP A 55 4.28 -9.55 -1.17
N GLN A 56 3.29 -10.06 -0.43
CA GLN A 56 2.16 -10.79 -1.03
C GLN A 56 1.27 -9.89 -1.89
N LEU A 57 0.97 -8.69 -1.39
CA LEU A 57 0.14 -7.73 -2.11
C LEU A 57 0.84 -7.20 -3.36
N LYS A 58 2.16 -6.98 -3.32
CA LYS A 58 2.96 -6.50 -4.46
C LYS A 58 2.86 -7.45 -5.66
N VAL A 59 2.92 -8.77 -5.43
CA VAL A 59 2.74 -9.77 -6.50
C VAL A 59 1.34 -9.69 -7.12
N SER A 60 0.31 -9.50 -6.29
CA SER A 60 -1.08 -9.44 -6.74
C SER A 60 -1.36 -8.14 -7.51
N THR A 61 -0.88 -7.01 -6.99
CA THR A 61 -0.97 -5.69 -7.62
C THR A 61 -0.27 -5.66 -8.97
N SER A 62 0.95 -6.19 -9.07
CA SER A 62 1.70 -6.22 -10.35
C SER A 62 0.89 -6.94 -11.43
N ARG A 63 0.34 -8.12 -11.12
CA ARG A 63 -0.46 -8.91 -12.07
C ARG A 63 -1.72 -8.19 -12.52
N ILE A 64 -2.38 -7.51 -11.59
CA ILE A 64 -3.57 -6.71 -11.87
C ILE A 64 -3.25 -5.58 -12.85
N LEU A 65 -2.12 -4.88 -12.64
CA LEU A 65 -1.69 -3.79 -13.50
C LEU A 65 -1.28 -4.31 -14.88
N ASP A 66 -0.56 -5.43 -14.96
CA ASP A 66 -0.21 -6.08 -16.22
C ASP A 66 -1.44 -6.47 -17.04
N ILE A 67 -2.47 -7.02 -16.37
CA ILE A 67 -3.75 -7.37 -16.99
C ILE A 67 -4.47 -6.11 -17.47
N HIS A 68 -4.52 -5.06 -16.65
CA HIS A 68 -5.15 -3.79 -17.02
C HIS A 68 -4.47 -3.19 -18.26
N ASP A 69 -3.14 -3.11 -18.28
CA ASP A 69 -2.36 -2.63 -19.42
C ASP A 69 -2.61 -3.43 -20.69
N LEU A 70 -2.74 -4.76 -20.58
CA LEU A 70 -3.10 -5.62 -21.69
C LEU A 70 -4.51 -5.28 -22.23
N PHE A 71 -5.49 -5.09 -21.35
CA PHE A 71 -6.84 -4.72 -21.74
C PHE A 71 -6.89 -3.34 -22.42
N THR A 72 -6.18 -2.35 -21.90
CA THR A 72 -6.09 -1.01 -22.51
C THR A 72 -5.43 -1.05 -23.90
N LYS A 73 -4.44 -1.93 -24.11
CA LYS A 73 -3.78 -2.12 -25.42
C LYS A 73 -4.68 -2.81 -26.45
N ILE A 74 -5.49 -3.77 -26.01
CA ILE A 74 -6.38 -4.54 -26.92
C ILE A 74 -7.67 -3.77 -27.22
N MET A 75 -8.16 -2.97 -26.27
CA MET A 75 -9.38 -2.17 -26.41
C MET A 75 -9.11 -0.69 -26.08
N PRO A 76 -8.64 0.10 -27.06
CA PRO A 76 -8.43 1.53 -26.87
C PRO A 76 -9.78 2.23 -26.66
N GLY A 77 -10.13 2.49 -25.40
CA GLY A 77 -11.42 3.05 -24.98
C GLY A 77 -11.97 2.45 -23.67
N PHE A 78 -11.35 1.40 -23.13
CA PHE A 78 -11.66 0.87 -21.81
C PHE A 78 -10.96 1.73 -20.74
N HIS A 79 -11.72 2.61 -20.09
CA HIS A 79 -11.32 3.48 -18.98
C HIS A 79 -12.28 3.31 -17.80
#